data_AF-A0A963KUG7-F1
#
_entry.id   AF-A0A963KUG7-F1
#
_cell.length_a   1.000
_cell.length_b   1.000
_cell.length_c   1.000
_cell.angle_alpha   90.00
_cell.angle_beta   90.00
_cell.angle_gamma   90.00
#
_symmetry.space_group_name_H-M   'P 1'
#
loop_
_entity.id
_entity.type
_entity.pdbx_description
1 polymer ?
#
loop_
_entity_poly.entity_id
_entity_poly.type
_entity_poly.pdbx_seq_one_letter_code
_entity_poly.pdbx_strand_id
1 'polypeptide(L)'
;FFILAGELMNSGGITRSLVLFAQSLIGHVRGGLAQVNILSSILFAGLSGSAVADTSALGSMLIPAMEKQGYTRRFAAAVTAASSVIGPIIPPSGIMIIYAFIIKEVSPAGLFAAGI
;
A
#
# COMPACT_ATOMS: atom_id res chain seq x y z
N PHE A 1 -4.55 13.51 -12.31
CA PHE A 1 -3.27 12.84 -12.58
C PHE A 1 -3.15 11.54 -11.80
N PHE A 2 -3.11 11.56 -10.45
CA PHE A 2 -2.95 10.36 -9.62
C PHE A 2 -4.03 9.26 -9.80
N ILE A 3 -5.31 9.64 -9.94
CA ILE A 3 -6.40 8.65 -10.18
C ILE A 3 -6.21 7.93 -11.52
N LEU A 4 -5.90 8.65 -12.60
CA LEU A 4 -5.66 8.06 -13.92
C LEU A 4 -4.42 7.15 -13.91
N ALA A 5 -3.35 7.59 -13.24
CA ALA A 5 -2.14 6.78 -13.06
C ALA A 5 -2.42 5.51 -12.26
N GLY A 6 -3.20 5.59 -11.17
CA GLY A 6 -3.67 4.44 -10.40
C GLY A 6 -4.46 3.45 -11.24
N GLU A 7 -5.38 3.93 -12.08
CA GLU A 7 -6.18 3.07 -12.97
C GLU A 7 -5.33 2.39 -14.05
N LEU A 8 -4.33 3.10 -14.60
CA LEU A 8 -3.35 2.58 -15.55
C LEU A 8 -2.42 1.55 -14.92
N MET A 9 -2.00 1.76 -13.67
CA MET A 9 -1.18 0.80 -12.93
C MET A 9 -1.96 -0.47 -12.59
N ASN A 10 -3.24 -0.32 -12.25
CA ASN A 10 -4.13 -1.44 -11.99
C ASN A 10 -4.39 -2.24 -13.27
N SER A 11 -4.70 -1.56 -14.37
CA SER A 11 -4.93 -2.18 -15.68
C SER A 11 -3.65 -2.73 -16.31
N GLY A 12 -2.50 -2.13 -16.03
CA GLY A 12 -1.17 -2.53 -16.52
C GLY A 12 -0.50 -3.65 -15.72
N GLY A 13 -1.16 -4.16 -14.68
CA GLY A 13 -0.68 -5.30 -13.89
C GLY A 13 0.37 -4.96 -12.83
N ILE A 14 0.70 -3.68 -12.62
CA ILE A 14 1.67 -3.24 -11.60
C ILE A 14 1.17 -3.61 -10.20
N THR A 15 -0.12 -3.42 -9.92
CA THR A 15 -0.76 -3.84 -8.65
C THR A 15 -0.52 -5.31 -8.38
N ARG A 16 -0.67 -6.16 -9.39
CA ARG A 16 -0.46 -7.60 -9.27
C ARG A 16 1.00 -7.95 -9.02
N SER A 17 1.92 -7.30 -9.71
CA SER A 17 3.36 -7.47 -9.50
C SER A 17 3.79 -7.07 -8.08
N LEU A 18 3.25 -5.97 -7.55
CA LEU A 18 3.53 -5.52 -6.18
C LEU A 18 3.04 -6.52 -5.13
N VAL A 19 1.84 -7.08 -5.33
CA VAL A 19 1.32 -8.10 -4.41
C VAL A 19 2.15 -9.39 -4.48
N LEU A 20 2.56 -9.83 -5.67
CA LEU A 20 3.43 -11.00 -5.81
C LEU A 20 4.81 -10.78 -5.16
N PHE A 21 5.34 -9.56 -5.25
CA PHE A 21 6.56 -9.17 -4.57
C PHE A 21 6.39 -9.17 -3.05
N ALA A 22 5.32 -8.58 -2.52
CA ALA A 22 5.02 -8.64 -1.09
C ALA A 22 4.82 -10.08 -0.61
N GLN A 23 4.18 -10.93 -1.44
CA GLN A 23 4.00 -12.36 -1.18
C GLN A 23 5.33 -13.11 -1.08
N SER A 24 6.30 -12.83 -1.96
CA SER A 24 7.60 -13.48 -1.89
C SER A 24 8.40 -13.07 -0.65
N LEU A 25 8.24 -11.82 -0.19
CA LEU A 25 8.92 -11.30 1.00
C LEU A 25 8.34 -11.86 2.31
N ILE A 26 7.02 -11.77 2.51
CA ILE A 26 6.41 -12.03 3.84
C ILE A 26 5.27 -13.05 3.82
N GLY A 27 4.93 -13.61 2.66
CA GLY A 27 3.83 -14.57 2.51
C GLY A 27 4.04 -15.90 3.24
N HIS A 28 5.29 -16.25 3.58
CA HIS A 28 5.66 -17.48 4.28
C HIS A 28 5.38 -17.45 5.79
N VAL A 29 5.05 -16.28 6.35
CA VAL A 29 4.79 -16.10 7.78
C VAL A 29 3.35 -16.52 8.13
N ARG A 30 3.10 -16.94 9.37
CA ARG A 30 1.74 -17.25 9.84
C ARG A 30 0.86 -16.00 9.72
N GLY A 31 -0.27 -16.11 9.05
CA GLY A 31 -1.10 -14.94 8.70
C GLY A 31 -0.58 -14.17 7.48
N GLY A 32 0.30 -14.79 6.67
CA GLY A 32 1.08 -14.13 5.63
C GLY A 32 0.25 -13.30 4.66
N LEU A 33 -0.97 -13.73 4.29
CA LEU A 33 -1.80 -12.98 3.36
C LEU A 33 -2.32 -11.64 3.93
N ALA A 34 -2.50 -11.54 5.25
CA ALA A 34 -2.81 -10.26 5.90
C ALA A 34 -1.59 -9.33 5.92
N GLN A 35 -0.39 -9.89 6.12
CA GLN A 35 0.86 -9.12 6.07
C GLN A 35 1.18 -8.65 4.64
N VAL A 36 0.95 -9.51 3.65
CA VAL A 36 1.04 -9.18 2.23
C VAL A 36 0.09 -8.05 1.88
N ASN A 37 -1.12 -8.03 2.45
CA ASN A 37 -2.06 -6.93 2.25
C ASN A 37 -1.48 -5.61 2.76
N ILE A 38 -0.99 -5.59 4.01
CA ILE A 38 -0.38 -4.40 4.61
C ILE A 38 0.81 -3.90 3.79
N LEU A 39 1.74 -4.79 3.45
CA LEU A 39 2.95 -4.43 2.71
C LEU A 39 2.63 -3.95 1.28
N SER A 40 1.67 -4.60 0.61
CA SER A 40 1.23 -4.18 -0.72
C SER A 40 0.57 -2.80 -0.68
N SER A 41 -0.23 -2.51 0.35
CA SER A 41 -0.82 -1.19 0.55
C SER A 41 0.23 -0.10 0.77
N ILE A 42 1.27 -0.37 1.56
CA ILE A 42 2.36 0.59 1.78
C ILE A 42 3.07 0.92 0.47
N LEU A 43 3.46 -0.11 -0.30
CA LEU A 43 4.15 0.07 -1.58
C LEU A 43 3.28 0.78 -2.62
N PHE A 44 1.98 0.46 -2.66
CA PHE A 44 1.06 1.06 -3.62
C PHE A 44 0.70 2.51 -3.24
N ALA A 45 0.56 2.81 -1.95
CA ALA A 45 0.23 4.16 -1.46
C ALA A 45 1.34 5.18 -1.74
N GLY A 46 2.61 4.77 -1.70
CA GLY A 46 3.74 5.61 -2.12
C GLY A 46 3.65 6.05 -3.58
N LEU A 47 2.93 5.31 -4.43
CA LEU A 47 2.78 5.57 -5.87
C LEU A 47 1.47 6.28 -6.21
N SER A 48 0.37 5.84 -5.61
CA SER A 48 -0.99 6.32 -5.88
C SER A 48 -1.33 7.61 -5.13
N GLY A 49 -0.81 7.79 -3.91
CA GLY A 49 -1.07 8.97 -3.08
C GLY A 49 -2.53 9.13 -2.62
N SER A 50 -3.39 8.12 -2.83
CA SER A 50 -4.82 8.16 -2.50
C SER A 50 -5.31 6.88 -1.86
N ALA A 51 -5.66 6.94 -0.58
CA ALA A 51 -6.16 5.79 0.18
C ALA A 51 -7.42 5.15 -0.44
N VAL A 52 -8.29 5.94 -1.07
CA VAL A 52 -9.52 5.43 -1.71
C VAL A 52 -9.20 4.64 -2.98
N ALA A 53 -8.24 5.11 -3.77
CA ALA A 53 -7.78 4.39 -4.96
C ALA A 53 -7.07 3.08 -4.55
N ASP A 54 -6.24 3.15 -3.50
CA ASP A 54 -5.51 1.99 -2.98
C ASP A 54 -6.46 0.91 -2.48
N THR A 55 -7.48 1.31 -1.71
CA THR A 55 -8.49 0.37 -1.18
C THR A 55 -9.27 -0.29 -2.31
N SER A 56 -9.61 0.46 -3.36
CA SER A 56 -10.38 -0.07 -4.50
C SER A 56 -9.55 -1.03 -5.34
N ALA A 57 -8.31 -0.66 -5.67
CA ALA A 57 -7.41 -1.49 -6.48
C ALA A 57 -7.00 -2.77 -5.73
N LEU A 58 -6.43 -2.62 -4.52
CA LEU A 58 -5.95 -3.77 -3.75
C LEU A 58 -7.09 -4.61 -3.19
N GLY A 59 -8.18 -3.98 -2.74
CA GLY A 59 -9.34 -4.69 -2.19
C GLY A 59 -10.00 -5.60 -3.21
N SER A 60 -10.08 -5.20 -4.48
CA SER A 60 -10.65 -6.02 -5.56
C SER A 60 -9.89 -7.33 -5.78
N MET A 61 -8.60 -7.38 -5.46
CA MET A 61 -7.74 -8.54 -5.66
C MET A 61 -7.50 -9.33 -4.37
N LEU A 62 -7.23 -8.63 -3.26
CA LEU A 62 -6.81 -9.24 -2.00
C LEU A 62 -7.99 -9.75 -1.17
N ILE A 63 -9.14 -9.08 -1.16
CA ILE A 63 -10.30 -9.54 -0.37
C ILE A 63 -10.76 -10.93 -0.84
N PRO A 64 -10.98 -11.19 -2.15
CA PRO A 64 -11.32 -12.53 -2.62
C PRO A 64 -10.22 -13.57 -2.37
N ALA A 65 -8.94 -13.17 -2.45
CA ALA A 65 -7.82 -14.07 -2.18
C ALA A 65 -7.74 -14.46 -0.69
N MET A 66 -7.99 -13.52 0.21
CA MET A 66 -8.08 -13.76 1.64
C MET A 66 -9.28 -14.64 2.00
N GLU A 67 -10.46 -14.42 1.41
CA GLU A 67 -11.62 -15.29 1.63
C GLU A 67 -11.33 -16.75 1.24
N LYS A 68 -10.64 -16.97 0.11
CA LYS A 68 -10.23 -18.32 -0.33
C LYS A 68 -9.26 -19.01 0.64
N GLN A 69 -8.53 -18.27 1.46
CA GLN A 69 -7.65 -18.82 2.50
C GLN A 69 -8.33 -18.94 3.87
N GLY A 70 -9.65 -18.73 3.94
CA GLY A 70 -10.42 -18.91 5.17
C GLY A 70 -10.48 -17.67 6.07
N TYR A 71 -10.02 -16.51 5.59
CA TYR A 71 -10.25 -15.25 6.31
C TYR A 71 -11.71 -14.82 6.14
N THR A 72 -12.28 -14.20 7.16
CA THR A 72 -13.62 -13.63 7.04
C THR A 72 -13.59 -12.40 6.14
N ARG A 73 -14.65 -12.19 5.34
CA ARG A 73 -14.81 -10.98 4.52
C ARG A 73 -14.66 -9.69 5.32
N ARG A 74 -15.19 -9.69 6.55
CA ARG A 74 -15.10 -8.56 7.48
C ARG A 74 -13.65 -8.25 7.84
N PHE A 75 -12.86 -9.27 8.17
CA PHE A 75 -11.44 -9.08 8.48
C PHE A 75 -10.66 -8.60 7.25
N ALA A 76 -10.88 -9.23 6.09
CA ALA A 76 -10.20 -8.85 4.85
C ALA A 76 -10.51 -7.40 4.43
N ALA A 77 -11.77 -6.97 4.54
CA ALA A 77 -12.16 -5.59 4.28
C ALA A 77 -11.56 -4.61 5.30
N ALA A 78 -11.61 -4.95 6.59
CA ALA A 78 -11.08 -4.10 7.66
C ALA A 78 -9.56 -3.91 7.54
N VAL A 79 -8.80 -4.97 7.28
CA VAL A 79 -7.33 -4.86 7.13
C VAL A 79 -6.96 -4.06 5.90
N THR A 80 -7.67 -4.26 4.77
CA THR A 80 -7.42 -3.50 3.53
C THR A 80 -7.70 -2.01 3.73
N ALA A 81 -8.83 -1.67 4.37
CA ALA A 81 -9.17 -0.28 4.66
C ALA A 81 -8.16 0.37 5.62
N ALA A 82 -7.75 -0.34 6.68
CA ALA A 82 -6.76 0.16 7.62
C ALA A 82 -5.38 0.35 6.97
N SER A 83 -4.92 -0.62 6.18
CA SER A 83 -3.61 -0.56 5.53
C SER A 83 -3.52 0.53 4.46
N SER A 84 -4.61 0.81 3.74
CA SER A 84 -4.67 1.91 2.78
C SER A 84 -4.53 3.30 3.42
N VAL A 85 -4.83 3.46 4.71
CA VAL A 85 -4.67 4.74 5.43
C VAL A 85 -3.28 4.89 6.04
N ILE A 86 -2.53 3.79 6.23
CA ILE A 86 -1.17 3.80 6.79
C ILE A 86 -0.13 4.33 5.80
N GLY A 87 -0.37 4.15 4.50
CA GLY A 87 0.57 4.47 3.42
C GLY A 87 1.25 5.86 3.48
N PRO A 88 0.54 6.95 3.81
CA PRO A 88 1.16 8.27 3.89
C PRO A 88 2.14 8.48 5.06
N ILE A 89 2.13 7.58 6.06
CA ILE A 89 2.97 7.68 7.27
C ILE A 89 4.31 6.96 7.08
N ILE A 90 4.36 5.91 6.25
CA ILE A 90 5.56 5.08 6.11
C ILE A 90 6.47 5.60 4.99
N PRO A 91 7.77 5.84 5.26
CA PRO A 91 8.73 6.20 4.23
C PRO A 91 8.95 5.08 3.19
N PRO A 92 9.10 5.39 1.89
CA PRO A 92 8.96 6.70 1.25
C PRO A 92 7.48 7.09 1.03
N SER A 93 7.09 8.29 1.47
CA SER A 93 5.72 8.79 1.35
C SER A 93 5.65 10.11 0.59
N GLY A 94 4.63 10.28 -0.25
CA GLY A 94 4.41 11.53 -1.00
C GLY A 94 4.18 12.74 -0.07
N ILE A 95 3.54 12.53 1.08
CA ILE A 95 3.32 13.59 2.09
C ILE A 95 4.66 14.03 2.69
N MET A 96 5.56 13.09 3.01
CA MET A 96 6.89 13.42 3.50
C MET A 96 7.70 14.19 2.45
N ILE A 97 7.61 13.83 1.17
CA ILE A 97 8.29 14.57 0.08
C ILE A 97 7.75 16.00 -0.03
N ILE A 98 6.42 16.17 -0.02
CA ILE A 98 5.79 17.49 -0.10
C ILE A 98 6.18 18.34 1.12
N TYR A 99 6.21 17.74 2.32
CA TYR A 99 6.63 18.42 3.54
C TYR A 99 8.09 18.89 3.47
N ALA A 100 9.01 18.01 3.08
CA ALA A 100 10.43 18.34 2.89
C ALA A 100 10.65 19.40 1.79
N PHE A 101 9.79 19.44 0.77
CA PHE A 101 9.84 20.48 -0.26
C PHE A 101 9.37 21.85 0.25
N ILE A 102 8.31 21.89 1.07
CA ILE A 102 7.78 23.14 1.63
C ILE A 102 8.72 23.70 2.69
N ILE A 103 9.22 22.85 3.59
CA ILE A 103 10.17 23.24 4.63
C ILE A 103 11.58 23.02 4.09
N LYS A 104 12.14 24.06 3.47
CA LYS A 104 13.46 24.04 2.79
C LYS A 104 14.63 23.54 3.65
N GLU A 105 14.50 23.54 4.97
CA GLU A 105 15.52 23.08 5.91
C GLU A 105 15.45 21.57 6.21
N VAL A 106 14.38 20.89 5.79
CA VAL A 106 14.18 19.46 6.05
C VAL A 106 14.63 18.66 4.83
N SER A 107 15.73 17.91 4.98
CA SER A 107 16.17 17.01 3.91
C SER A 107 15.18 15.84 3.75
N PRO A 108 14.80 15.45 2.52
CA PRO A 108 13.95 14.28 2.29
C PRO A 108 14.57 13.00 2.88
N ALA A 109 15.89 12.85 2.76
CA ALA A 109 16.61 11.71 3.32
C ALA A 109 16.54 11.66 4.85
N GLY A 110 16.71 12.80 5.53
CA GLY A 110 16.61 12.89 6.99
C GLY A 110 15.18 12.66 7.49
N LEU A 111 14.18 13.14 6.75
CA LEU A 111 12.77 12.91 7.07
C LEU A 111 12.38 11.44 6.91
N PHE A 112 12.88 10.77 5.86
CA PHE A 112 12.67 9.32 5.70
C PHE A 112 13.39 8.52 6.78
N ALA A 113 14.63 8.91 7.14
CA ALA A 113 15.39 8.25 8.20
C ALA A 113 14.72 8.40 9.59
N ALA A 114 14.05 9.52 9.86
CA ALA A 114 13.31 9.74 11.10
C ALA A 114 11.99 8.95 11.18
N GLY A 115 11.50 8.39 10.07
CA GLY A 115 10.26 7.63 10.00
C GLY A 115 10.41 6.11 10.12
N ILE A 116 11.64 5.61 10.33
CA ILE A 116 11.99 4.20 10.60
C ILE A 116 12.40 4.08 12.07
#